data_AF-A0A8J5X0H8-F1
#
_entry.id   AF-A0A8J5X0H8-F1
#
_cell.length_a   1.000
_cell.length_b   1.000
_cell.length_c   1.000
_cell.angle_alpha   90.00
_cell.angle_beta   90.00
_cell.angle_gamma   90.00
#
_symmetry.space_group_name_H-M   'P 1'
#
loop_
_entity.id
_entity.type
_entity.pdbx_description
1 polymer ?
#
loop_
_entity_poly.entity_id
_entity_poly.type
_entity_poly.pdbx_seq_one_letter_code
_entity_poly.pdbx_strand_id
1 'polypeptide(L)'
;MDELCASVSPLPSSVARAFSVIPAAAKHENYSPVLTEHQLLAAAAAADDDDPDSGAMTAGEAGERRGGRLLVAVVLLALVVSGQCLDAQHRGMKRRRRKHDIHSPIKTVVVVVMENRSFDHILGWLGRTRPDIDGLKGTESNHLNSSDPSSPEIFVTDEAGYVDSDPGHGFEDIREQIFGSADTSAVPAPMSGFAQNARGMGLGMPQNVMSGFKPDSVPVYTALADEFAVFDRWFASVPTSTQPNRLYVHSATSHGLTFNARKDLIHGFPQKTIFDSLDENGLSFGIYYQNIPATLFYQSLRRLKHLVEFHQYSLKFKLHAKRGKLPNYAVIEQRYFDCEMSPANDDHPSHDVARGQRFVKEVYETLRASPQWNETALILTYDEHGGFYDHVPTPVIGVPQPDGIVGPDPFYFKFDRLGVRVPTFLISPWIEKRTVIHAPNGPQDTSQYEHSSIPATVKKLFNLHSNFLTKRDAWAGTFENYFKILKTPRTDCPGI
;
A
#
# COMPACT_ATOMS: atom_id res chain seq x y z
N MET A 1 -15.37 -35.55 48.77
CA MET A 1 -16.16 -36.79 48.64
C MET A 1 -16.83 -36.72 47.30
N ASP A 2 -16.27 -37.50 46.38
CA ASP A 2 -16.90 -38.28 45.31
C ASP A 2 -17.77 -37.54 44.29
N GLU A 3 -17.75 -37.81 42.99
CA GLU A 3 -16.93 -38.56 42.03
C GLU A 3 -17.78 -38.44 40.75
N LEU A 4 -17.21 -38.05 39.61
CA LEU A 4 -17.61 -38.60 38.31
C LEU A 4 -16.66 -38.09 37.22
N CYS A 5 -15.80 -39.03 36.84
CA CYS A 5 -14.82 -38.99 35.78
C CYS A 5 -15.40 -39.77 34.59
N ALA A 6 -15.27 -39.26 33.36
CA ALA A 6 -15.30 -40.07 32.13
C ALA A 6 -14.58 -39.29 31.00
N SER A 7 -13.27 -39.52 30.87
CA SER A 7 -12.62 -40.24 29.75
C SER A 7 -12.41 -39.43 28.46
N VAL A 8 -11.20 -38.88 28.30
CA VAL A 8 -10.62 -38.49 27.01
C VAL A 8 -9.44 -39.42 26.72
N SER A 9 -9.50 -40.12 25.58
CA SER A 9 -8.50 -41.07 25.11
C SER A 9 -7.17 -40.38 24.71
N PRO A 10 -6.00 -41.01 24.90
CA PRO A 10 -4.71 -40.44 24.50
C PRO A 10 -4.42 -40.65 23.01
N LEU A 11 -3.82 -39.63 22.38
CA LEU A 11 -3.30 -39.65 21.01
C LEU A 11 -2.16 -40.68 20.84
N PRO A 12 -2.03 -41.32 19.65
CA PRO A 12 -1.04 -42.36 19.39
C PRO A 12 0.42 -41.85 19.31
N SER A 13 1.34 -42.73 19.70
CA SER A 13 2.74 -42.52 20.11
C SER A 13 3.78 -42.39 18.98
N SER A 14 3.49 -41.66 17.89
CA SER A 14 4.45 -41.48 16.78
C SER A 14 5.13 -40.11 16.69
N VAL A 15 4.93 -39.18 17.64
CA VAL A 15 5.51 -37.82 17.60
C VAL A 15 6.56 -37.56 18.70
N ALA A 16 6.81 -38.53 19.59
CA ALA A 16 7.70 -38.35 20.75
C ALA A 16 9.19 -38.76 20.53
N ARG A 17 9.69 -38.72 19.29
CA ARG A 17 11.09 -39.09 18.98
C ARG A 17 11.74 -38.18 17.94
N ALA A 18 11.74 -36.87 18.20
CA ALA A 18 12.56 -35.90 17.45
C ALA A 18 13.10 -34.75 18.33
N PHE A 19 13.17 -34.94 19.65
CA PHE A 19 13.77 -33.95 20.57
C PHE A 19 14.66 -34.65 21.60
N SER A 20 15.81 -35.15 21.15
CA SER A 20 16.92 -35.46 22.05
C SER A 20 18.23 -35.31 21.29
N VAL A 21 18.91 -34.19 21.50
CA VAL A 21 20.37 -33.95 21.56
C VAL A 21 20.62 -32.48 21.18
N ILE A 22 20.54 -31.58 22.16
CA ILE A 22 21.29 -30.31 22.17
C ILE A 22 21.76 -30.11 23.63
N PRO A 23 23.06 -29.93 23.92
CA PRO A 23 23.53 -29.74 25.29
C PRO A 23 23.16 -28.36 25.84
N ALA A 24 22.85 -28.33 27.13
CA ALA A 24 22.56 -27.13 27.89
C ALA A 24 23.79 -26.22 28.05
N ALA A 25 23.65 -24.93 27.73
CA ALA A 25 24.44 -23.86 28.34
C ALA A 25 23.75 -22.49 28.19
N ALA A 26 23.86 -21.70 29.26
CA ALA A 26 23.53 -20.28 29.42
C ALA A 26 22.06 -19.89 29.63
N LYS A 27 21.67 -19.94 30.92
CA LYS A 27 20.65 -19.08 31.52
C LYS A 27 21.06 -17.61 31.35
N HIS A 28 20.25 -16.82 30.65
CA HIS A 28 20.03 -15.40 30.96
C HIS A 28 18.66 -15.00 30.39
N GLU A 29 17.81 -14.47 31.26
CA GLU A 29 16.47 -13.99 30.97
C GLU A 29 16.48 -12.97 29.84
N ASN A 30 15.72 -13.24 28.77
CA ASN A 30 15.21 -12.23 27.84
C ASN A 30 13.94 -12.76 27.19
N TYR A 31 12.84 -12.04 27.42
CA TYR A 31 11.54 -12.26 26.78
C TYR A 31 11.70 -12.19 25.26
N SER A 32 11.47 -13.32 24.58
CA SER A 32 11.15 -13.35 23.14
C SER A 32 9.63 -13.37 22.98
N PRO A 33 9.01 -12.51 22.16
CA PRO A 33 7.68 -12.79 21.67
C PRO A 33 7.84 -13.71 20.47
N VAL A 34 7.84 -15.02 20.72
CA VAL A 34 7.47 -15.99 19.69
C VAL A 34 5.97 -15.77 19.44
N LEU A 35 5.57 -15.56 18.19
CA LEU A 35 4.16 -15.43 17.82
C LEU A 35 3.40 -16.62 18.41
N THR A 36 2.39 -16.33 19.22
CA THR A 36 1.57 -17.37 19.85
C THR A 36 0.72 -18.07 18.80
N GLU A 37 0.37 -19.33 19.02
CA GLU A 37 -0.51 -20.12 18.15
C GLU A 37 -1.84 -19.38 17.82
N HIS A 38 -2.30 -18.55 18.76
CA HIS A 38 -3.46 -17.67 18.62
C HIS A 38 -3.30 -16.58 17.54
N GLN A 39 -2.10 -16.01 17.39
CA GLN A 39 -1.81 -15.00 16.37
C GLN A 39 -1.70 -15.60 14.97
N LEU A 40 -1.24 -16.86 14.88
CA LEU A 40 -1.20 -17.62 13.62
C LEU A 40 -2.60 -18.05 13.16
N LEU A 41 -3.48 -18.43 14.10
CA LEU A 41 -4.87 -18.74 13.81
C LEU A 41 -5.67 -17.50 13.42
N ALA A 42 -5.40 -16.34 14.03
CA ALA A 42 -6.03 -15.07 13.67
C ALA A 42 -5.65 -14.61 12.24
N ALA A 43 -4.38 -14.72 11.85
CA ALA A 43 -3.93 -14.38 10.49
C ALA A 43 -4.54 -15.30 9.41
N ALA A 44 -4.88 -16.54 9.76
CA ALA A 44 -5.57 -17.47 8.88
C ALA A 44 -7.10 -17.25 8.82
N ALA A 45 -7.69 -16.67 9.88
CA ALA A 45 -9.10 -16.37 9.99
C ALA A 45 -9.48 -15.01 9.39
N ALA A 46 -8.63 -13.98 9.49
CA ALA A 46 -8.85 -12.67 8.86
C ALA A 46 -8.81 -12.74 7.32
N ALA A 47 -8.21 -13.79 6.77
CA ALA A 47 -8.36 -14.06 5.34
C ALA A 47 -9.78 -14.53 5.01
N ASP A 48 -10.53 -15.16 5.92
CA ASP A 48 -11.84 -15.75 5.62
C ASP A 48 -13.01 -14.73 5.60
N ASP A 49 -12.82 -13.47 6.01
CA ASP A 49 -13.88 -12.42 6.00
C ASP A 49 -14.18 -11.82 4.59
N ASP A 50 -13.44 -12.21 3.56
CA ASP A 50 -13.59 -11.76 2.16
C ASP A 50 -14.40 -12.74 1.26
N ASP A 51 -15.19 -13.66 1.84
CA ASP A 51 -15.87 -14.72 1.06
C ASP A 51 -17.40 -14.52 0.97
N PRO A 52 -17.98 -14.24 -0.22
CA PRO A 52 -19.43 -14.20 -0.40
C PRO A 52 -20.07 -15.60 -0.50
N ASP A 53 -19.30 -16.71 -0.42
CA ASP A 53 -19.79 -18.06 -0.72
C ASP A 53 -19.62 -19.07 0.44
N SER A 54 -19.83 -18.63 1.69
CA SER A 54 -19.77 -19.51 2.87
C SER A 54 -21.00 -20.43 3.00
N GLY A 55 -21.11 -21.41 2.11
CA GLY A 55 -21.94 -22.60 2.31
C GLY A 55 -21.27 -23.58 3.28
N ALA A 56 -22.04 -24.18 4.18
CA ALA A 56 -21.55 -25.08 5.24
C ALA A 56 -20.77 -26.30 4.67
N MET A 57 -19.46 -26.36 4.91
CA MET A 57 -18.59 -27.51 4.57
C MET A 57 -18.35 -28.45 5.76
N THR A 58 -18.02 -29.71 5.45
CA THR A 58 -17.90 -30.81 6.43
C THR A 58 -16.51 -30.91 7.08
N ALA A 59 -16.45 -31.50 8.27
CA ALA A 59 -15.26 -31.55 9.14
C ALA A 59 -14.00 -32.22 8.52
N GLY A 60 -14.14 -32.98 7.43
CA GLY A 60 -13.01 -33.64 6.75
C GLY A 60 -12.14 -32.68 5.94
N GLU A 61 -12.73 -31.68 5.29
CA GLU A 61 -12.02 -30.70 4.42
C GLU A 61 -11.32 -29.61 5.25
N ALA A 62 -11.75 -29.40 6.49
CA ALA A 62 -11.12 -28.48 7.44
C ALA A 62 -9.73 -28.97 7.93
N GLY A 63 -9.52 -30.29 7.97
CA GLY A 63 -8.27 -30.90 8.43
C GLY A 63 -7.10 -30.76 7.45
N GLU A 64 -7.35 -30.99 6.15
CA GLU A 64 -6.35 -30.82 5.09
C GLU A 64 -5.99 -29.34 4.84
N ARG A 65 -6.97 -28.43 4.94
CA ARG A 65 -6.73 -26.97 4.85
C ARG A 65 -5.86 -26.45 6.00
N ARG A 66 -6.02 -26.96 7.22
CA ARG A 66 -5.16 -26.58 8.37
C ARG A 66 -3.71 -27.05 8.20
N GLY A 67 -3.49 -28.25 7.67
CA GLY A 67 -2.15 -28.79 7.42
C GLY A 67 -1.36 -27.99 6.38
N GLY A 68 -2.00 -27.58 5.28
CA GLY A 68 -1.38 -26.74 4.25
C GLY A 68 -1.12 -25.29 4.69
N ARG A 69 -2.06 -24.69 5.46
CA ARG A 69 -1.94 -23.32 6.00
C ARG A 69 -0.79 -23.19 7.02
N LEU A 70 -0.60 -24.20 7.88
CA LEU A 70 0.51 -24.23 8.85
C LEU A 70 1.87 -24.36 8.15
N LEU A 71 1.96 -25.14 7.06
CA LEU A 71 3.21 -25.35 6.32
C LEU A 71 3.68 -24.08 5.60
N VAL A 72 2.77 -23.31 4.98
CA VAL A 72 3.10 -22.06 4.28
C VAL A 72 3.54 -20.96 5.27
N ALA A 73 2.86 -20.85 6.42
CA ALA A 73 3.24 -19.93 7.49
C ALA A 73 4.62 -20.28 8.08
N VAL A 74 4.89 -21.58 8.30
CA VAL A 74 6.19 -22.05 8.82
C VAL A 74 7.31 -21.83 7.79
N VAL A 75 7.07 -22.00 6.49
CA VAL A 75 8.09 -21.74 5.45
C VAL A 75 8.40 -20.24 5.29
N LEU A 76 7.39 -19.38 5.30
CA LEU A 76 7.58 -17.93 5.24
C LEU A 76 8.26 -17.40 6.52
N LEU A 77 7.91 -17.94 7.69
CA LEU A 77 8.53 -17.58 8.96
C LEU A 77 9.97 -18.14 9.09
N ALA A 78 10.25 -19.34 8.56
CA ALA A 78 11.61 -19.90 8.54
C ALA A 78 12.58 -19.08 7.67
N LEU A 79 12.08 -18.49 6.58
CA LEU A 79 12.87 -17.57 5.75
C LEU A 79 13.14 -16.23 6.46
N VAL A 80 12.23 -15.76 7.32
CA VAL A 80 12.37 -14.48 8.05
C VAL A 80 13.20 -14.64 9.34
N VAL A 81 13.08 -15.76 10.06
CA VAL A 81 13.80 -16.00 11.34
C VAL A 81 15.27 -16.36 11.10
N SER A 82 15.61 -16.97 9.96
CA SER A 82 17.02 -17.29 9.61
C SER A 82 17.86 -16.07 9.20
N GLY A 83 17.25 -14.92 8.94
CA GLY A 83 17.93 -13.68 8.57
C GLY A 83 18.60 -12.93 9.73
N GLN A 84 18.29 -13.27 11.00
CA GLN A 84 18.79 -12.50 12.15
C GLN A 84 20.18 -12.93 12.68
N CYS A 85 20.80 -13.96 12.08
CA CYS A 85 22.11 -14.45 12.52
C CYS A 85 23.24 -14.30 11.48
N LEU A 86 22.98 -13.69 10.32
CA LEU A 86 23.94 -13.52 9.23
C LEU A 86 24.43 -12.07 9.08
N ASP A 87 24.69 -11.37 10.19
CA ASP A 87 25.23 -10.00 10.14
C ASP A 87 26.77 -9.94 10.12
N ALA A 88 27.46 -11.08 9.98
CA ALA A 88 28.92 -11.09 9.93
C ALA A 88 29.48 -12.36 9.26
N GLN A 89 29.47 -12.47 7.92
CA GLN A 89 30.52 -13.24 7.21
C GLN A 89 30.53 -13.18 5.67
N HIS A 90 29.64 -12.44 4.98
CA HIS A 90 29.69 -12.34 3.51
C HIS A 90 30.28 -11.00 3.03
N ARG A 91 31.58 -10.78 3.29
CA ARG A 91 32.41 -9.81 2.56
C ARG A 91 33.50 -10.54 1.77
N GLY A 92 33.09 -11.45 0.89
CA GLY A 92 33.97 -12.09 -0.09
C GLY A 92 33.85 -11.40 -1.45
N MET A 93 34.92 -10.76 -1.91
CA MET A 93 35.14 -10.21 -3.27
C MET A 93 34.01 -9.33 -3.85
N LYS A 94 33.86 -8.11 -3.31
CA LYS A 94 33.28 -7.01 -4.10
C LYS A 94 34.28 -6.65 -5.20
N ARG A 95 34.04 -7.09 -6.44
CA ARG A 95 34.56 -6.41 -7.65
C ARG A 95 34.40 -4.90 -7.39
N ARG A 96 35.45 -4.09 -7.64
CA ARG A 96 35.36 -2.62 -7.65
C ARG A 96 34.34 -2.21 -8.73
N ARG A 97 33.06 -2.28 -8.40
CA ARG A 97 31.98 -1.68 -9.19
C ARG A 97 32.25 -0.19 -9.15
N ARG A 98 32.29 0.45 -10.32
CA ARG A 98 32.29 1.92 -10.40
C ARG A 98 31.13 2.43 -9.54
N LYS A 99 31.38 3.45 -8.73
CA LYS A 99 30.34 4.08 -7.91
C LYS A 99 29.25 4.60 -8.87
N HIS A 100 28.03 4.11 -8.72
CA HIS A 100 26.89 4.57 -9.50
C HIS A 100 26.66 6.06 -9.22
N ASP A 101 26.51 6.87 -10.26
CA ASP A 101 26.48 8.31 -10.12
C ASP A 101 25.05 8.85 -10.12
N ILE A 102 24.59 9.20 -8.92
CA ILE A 102 23.28 9.83 -8.68
C ILE A 102 23.49 11.34 -8.72
N HIS A 103 22.95 12.01 -9.73
CA HIS A 103 23.11 13.46 -9.93
C HIS A 103 22.08 14.30 -9.16
N SER A 104 20.92 13.71 -8.84
CA SER A 104 19.86 14.36 -8.04
C SER A 104 20.33 14.70 -6.62
N PRO A 105 19.86 15.79 -5.98
CA PRO A 105 20.09 15.99 -4.55
C PRO A 105 19.46 14.87 -3.68
N ILE A 106 18.44 14.20 -4.19
CA ILE A 106 17.78 13.08 -3.51
C ILE A 106 18.61 11.80 -3.70
N LYS A 107 19.03 11.20 -2.58
CA LYS A 107 19.78 9.93 -2.53
C LYS A 107 18.98 8.80 -1.89
N THR A 108 17.96 9.14 -1.11
CA THR A 108 17.05 8.21 -0.43
C THR A 108 15.61 8.56 -0.77
N VAL A 109 14.91 7.63 -1.40
CA VAL A 109 13.46 7.69 -1.62
C VAL A 109 12.80 6.75 -0.63
N VAL A 110 11.85 7.26 0.14
CA VAL A 110 11.05 6.50 1.10
C VAL A 110 9.62 6.44 0.58
N VAL A 111 9.04 5.25 0.51
CA VAL A 111 7.67 5.04 0.01
C VAL A 111 6.81 4.43 1.10
N VAL A 112 5.65 5.03 1.32
CA VAL A 112 4.59 4.58 2.22
C VAL A 112 3.29 4.53 1.43
N VAL A 113 2.63 3.38 1.41
CA VAL A 113 1.37 3.17 0.69
C VAL A 113 0.30 2.80 1.72
N MET A 114 -0.55 3.75 2.09
CA MET A 114 -1.71 3.56 2.98
C MET A 114 -2.85 2.84 2.23
N GLU A 115 -3.95 2.53 2.91
CA GLU A 115 -5.06 1.70 2.40
C GLU A 115 -6.36 2.50 2.21
N ASN A 116 -7.06 2.23 1.10
CA ASN A 116 -8.52 2.35 0.96
C ASN A 116 -9.12 3.72 1.28
N ARG A 117 -8.57 4.79 0.70
CA ARG A 117 -9.10 6.16 0.86
C ARG A 117 -8.99 6.97 -0.42
N SER A 118 -10.10 7.56 -0.86
CA SER A 118 -10.12 8.50 -1.98
C SER A 118 -9.46 9.82 -1.62
N PHE A 119 -9.04 10.59 -2.63
CA PHE A 119 -8.51 11.93 -2.41
C PHE A 119 -9.55 12.82 -1.72
N ASP A 120 -10.79 12.85 -2.21
CA ASP A 120 -11.82 13.68 -1.63
C ASP A 120 -12.21 13.30 -0.21
N HIS A 121 -12.08 12.02 0.15
CA HIS A 121 -12.37 11.55 1.49
C HIS A 121 -11.38 12.07 2.53
N ILE A 122 -10.08 12.21 2.19
CA ILE A 122 -9.05 12.69 3.14
C ILE A 122 -8.76 14.18 2.96
N LEU A 123 -8.67 14.66 1.72
CA LEU A 123 -8.16 15.99 1.37
C LEU A 123 -9.15 16.87 0.62
N GLY A 124 -10.30 16.34 0.18
CA GLY A 124 -11.27 17.08 -0.64
C GLY A 124 -11.70 18.39 0.00
N TRP A 125 -11.99 18.37 1.30
CA TRP A 125 -12.44 19.54 2.04
C TRP A 125 -11.33 20.56 2.37
N LEU A 126 -10.06 20.23 2.12
CA LEU A 126 -8.97 21.20 2.20
C LEU A 126 -9.14 22.29 1.14
N GLY A 127 -9.87 22.03 0.04
CA GLY A 127 -10.23 23.02 -0.98
C GLY A 127 -10.92 24.28 -0.43
N ARG A 128 -11.59 24.19 0.74
CA ARG A 128 -12.21 25.36 1.40
C ARG A 128 -11.18 26.39 1.87
N THR A 129 -9.98 25.94 2.29
CA THR A 129 -8.90 26.82 2.77
C THR A 129 -7.74 26.92 1.78
N ARG A 130 -7.66 25.99 0.83
CA ARG A 130 -6.66 25.86 -0.24
C ARG A 130 -7.35 25.76 -1.60
N PRO A 131 -7.89 26.88 -2.15
CA PRO A 131 -8.62 26.87 -3.43
C PRO A 131 -7.73 26.58 -4.64
N ASP A 132 -6.42 26.50 -4.45
CA ASP A 132 -5.42 26.00 -5.39
C ASP A 132 -5.48 24.47 -5.57
N ILE A 133 -6.13 23.74 -4.67
CA ILE A 133 -6.34 22.28 -4.77
C ILE A 133 -7.66 22.00 -5.50
N ASP A 134 -7.66 21.05 -6.43
CA ASP A 134 -8.87 20.48 -7.06
C ASP A 134 -9.68 19.63 -6.04
N GLY A 135 -10.28 20.28 -5.05
CA GLY A 135 -11.06 19.68 -3.96
C GLY A 135 -12.57 19.88 -4.08
N LEU A 136 -13.31 19.39 -3.08
CA LEU A 136 -14.78 19.43 -3.03
C LEU A 136 -15.32 20.85 -2.86
N LYS A 137 -16.43 21.14 -3.56
CA LYS A 137 -17.18 22.40 -3.47
C LYS A 137 -18.38 22.31 -2.53
N GLY A 138 -18.80 21.09 -2.17
CA GLY A 138 -19.98 20.83 -1.34
C GLY A 138 -21.30 20.79 -2.11
N THR A 139 -21.23 20.77 -3.45
CA THR A 139 -22.39 20.68 -4.34
C THR A 139 -22.42 19.35 -5.10
N GLU A 140 -21.35 18.56 -4.99
CA GLU A 140 -21.22 17.24 -5.59
C GLU A 140 -22.22 16.27 -4.96
N SER A 141 -22.81 15.41 -5.78
CA SER A 141 -23.81 14.43 -5.37
C SER A 141 -23.77 13.16 -6.23
N ASN A 142 -24.34 12.08 -5.71
CA ASN A 142 -24.67 10.88 -6.46
C ASN A 142 -26.13 10.50 -6.16
N HIS A 143 -26.87 10.06 -7.18
CA HIS A 143 -28.19 9.48 -7.00
C HIS A 143 -28.07 8.06 -6.39
N LEU A 144 -29.04 7.66 -5.57
CA LEU A 144 -29.17 6.27 -5.09
C LEU A 144 -29.49 5.27 -6.21
N ASN A 145 -29.89 5.76 -7.38
CA ASN A 145 -29.98 5.05 -8.64
C ASN A 145 -29.50 5.98 -9.76
N SER A 146 -28.30 5.74 -10.29
CA SER A 146 -27.67 6.53 -11.35
C SER A 146 -28.49 6.62 -12.64
N SER A 147 -29.38 5.65 -12.90
CA SER A 147 -30.21 5.62 -14.10
C SER A 147 -31.56 6.33 -13.92
N ASP A 148 -31.90 6.74 -12.70
CA ASP A 148 -33.17 7.40 -12.37
C ASP A 148 -32.92 8.80 -11.79
N PRO A 149 -33.07 9.86 -12.59
CA PRO A 149 -32.88 11.24 -12.14
C PRO A 149 -33.86 11.68 -11.03
N SER A 150 -34.94 10.94 -10.80
CA SER A 150 -35.88 11.20 -9.71
C SER A 150 -35.50 10.49 -8.40
N SER A 151 -34.46 9.64 -8.44
CA SER A 151 -33.94 8.96 -7.27
C SER A 151 -33.34 9.95 -6.27
N PRO A 152 -33.48 9.72 -4.95
CA PRO A 152 -32.87 10.58 -3.96
C PRO A 152 -31.36 10.76 -4.19
N GLU A 153 -30.90 11.99 -4.02
CA GLU A 153 -29.48 12.34 -4.09
C GLU A 153 -28.83 12.30 -2.70
N ILE A 154 -27.59 11.83 -2.68
CA ILE A 154 -26.69 11.95 -1.54
C ILE A 154 -25.63 12.97 -1.90
N PHE A 155 -25.61 14.08 -1.18
CA PHE A 155 -24.60 15.14 -1.33
C PHE A 155 -23.37 14.82 -0.50
N VAL A 156 -22.21 15.31 -0.95
CA VAL A 156 -20.99 15.23 -0.17
C VAL A 156 -21.10 16.03 1.14
N THR A 157 -20.48 15.51 2.21
CA THR A 157 -20.44 16.18 3.53
C THR A 157 -19.03 16.11 4.14
N ASP A 158 -18.71 16.98 5.09
CA ASP A 158 -17.45 16.99 5.85
C ASP A 158 -17.53 16.26 7.21
N GLU A 159 -18.50 15.34 7.30
CA GLU A 159 -18.87 14.62 8.52
C GLU A 159 -18.29 13.20 8.57
N ALA A 160 -17.25 12.90 7.78
CA ALA A 160 -16.63 11.58 7.82
C ALA A 160 -16.10 11.27 9.23
N GLY A 161 -16.31 10.02 9.63
CA GLY A 161 -15.89 9.48 10.90
C GLY A 161 -15.42 8.03 10.76
N TYR A 162 -15.47 7.30 11.86
CA TYR A 162 -15.20 5.86 11.85
C TYR A 162 -16.27 5.13 11.03
N VAL A 163 -15.85 4.30 10.08
CA VAL A 163 -16.72 3.47 9.26
C VAL A 163 -16.45 2.01 9.61
N ASP A 164 -17.45 1.35 10.18
CA ASP A 164 -17.33 -0.04 10.67
C ASP A 164 -17.42 -1.08 9.54
N SER A 165 -18.17 -0.77 8.48
CA SER A 165 -18.32 -1.65 7.32
C SER A 165 -17.41 -1.23 6.18
N ASP A 166 -16.69 -2.20 5.62
CA ASP A 166 -15.81 -1.95 4.49
C ASP A 166 -16.63 -1.74 3.19
N PRO A 167 -16.52 -0.58 2.52
CA PRO A 167 -17.22 -0.35 1.27
C PRO A 167 -16.69 -1.25 0.15
N GLY A 168 -17.53 -1.55 -0.84
CA GLY A 168 -17.12 -2.35 -1.99
C GLY A 168 -15.96 -1.68 -2.72
N HIS A 169 -14.86 -2.42 -2.89
CA HIS A 169 -13.67 -1.96 -3.58
C HIS A 169 -13.07 -3.10 -4.45
N GLY A 170 -13.93 -4.04 -4.86
CA GLY A 170 -13.65 -5.03 -5.89
C GLY A 170 -13.69 -4.41 -7.30
N PHE A 171 -13.15 -5.11 -8.30
CA PHE A 171 -13.16 -4.61 -9.68
C PHE A 171 -14.58 -4.30 -10.21
N GLU A 172 -15.57 -5.12 -9.84
CA GLU A 172 -16.97 -4.90 -10.23
C GLU A 172 -17.58 -3.68 -9.53
N ASP A 173 -17.38 -3.55 -8.22
CA ASP A 173 -17.84 -2.38 -7.44
C ASP A 173 -17.27 -1.09 -8.00
N ILE A 174 -15.95 -1.03 -8.19
CA ILE A 174 -15.27 0.17 -8.65
C ILE A 174 -15.73 0.54 -10.06
N ARG A 175 -16.01 -0.47 -10.90
CA ARG A 175 -16.59 -0.25 -12.22
C ARG A 175 -17.98 0.37 -12.13
N GLU A 176 -18.85 -0.12 -11.24
CA GLU A 176 -20.16 0.48 -11.00
C GLU A 176 -20.01 1.91 -10.44
N GLN A 177 -19.13 2.14 -9.47
CA GLN A 177 -18.89 3.44 -8.86
C GLN A 177 -18.47 4.51 -9.89
N ILE A 178 -17.54 4.16 -10.78
CA ILE A 178 -17.04 5.07 -11.81
C ILE A 178 -18.11 5.39 -12.86
N PHE A 179 -18.92 4.42 -13.28
CA PHE A 179 -19.80 4.57 -14.46
C PHE A 179 -21.29 4.65 -14.16
N GLY A 180 -21.73 4.30 -12.94
CA GLY A 180 -23.14 4.19 -12.55
C GLY A 180 -23.93 3.12 -13.30
N SER A 181 -23.28 2.34 -14.18
CA SER A 181 -23.93 1.38 -15.07
C SER A 181 -22.95 0.31 -15.57
N ALA A 182 -23.48 -0.69 -16.28
CA ALA A 182 -22.68 -1.67 -17.00
C ALA A 182 -22.05 -1.13 -18.30
N ASP A 183 -22.34 0.09 -18.74
CA ASP A 183 -21.64 0.71 -19.86
C ASP A 183 -20.44 1.50 -19.34
N THR A 184 -19.23 1.10 -19.77
CA THR A 184 -17.97 1.75 -19.38
C THR A 184 -17.36 2.60 -20.48
N SER A 185 -18.17 3.04 -21.45
CA SER A 185 -17.70 3.80 -22.62
C SER A 185 -17.69 5.33 -22.43
N ALA A 186 -18.27 5.83 -21.33
CA ALA A 186 -18.39 7.26 -21.08
C ALA A 186 -17.03 7.96 -20.97
N VAL A 187 -16.89 9.10 -21.66
CA VAL A 187 -15.71 9.97 -21.66
C VAL A 187 -16.18 11.43 -21.57
N PRO A 188 -15.90 12.16 -20.47
CA PRO A 188 -15.25 11.70 -19.24
C PRO A 188 -16.10 10.65 -18.49
N ALA A 189 -15.45 9.88 -17.61
CA ALA A 189 -16.16 8.97 -16.71
C ALA A 189 -17.05 9.76 -15.73
N PRO A 190 -18.30 9.33 -15.47
CA PRO A 190 -19.29 10.16 -14.77
C PRO A 190 -19.13 10.21 -13.25
N MET A 191 -18.45 9.23 -12.63
CA MET A 191 -18.27 9.15 -11.17
C MET A 191 -19.59 9.17 -10.39
N SER A 192 -20.62 8.50 -10.91
CA SER A 192 -22.01 8.66 -10.44
C SER A 192 -22.55 7.51 -9.59
N GLY A 193 -21.83 6.39 -9.51
CA GLY A 193 -22.34 5.13 -8.97
C GLY A 193 -22.01 4.85 -7.51
N PHE A 194 -21.32 5.74 -6.79
CA PHE A 194 -20.82 5.47 -5.43
C PHE A 194 -21.97 5.27 -4.44
N ALA A 195 -22.93 6.19 -4.41
CA ALA A 195 -24.10 6.07 -3.54
C ALA A 195 -25.00 4.88 -3.92
N GLN A 196 -25.08 4.54 -5.21
CA GLN A 196 -25.81 3.37 -5.71
C GLN A 196 -25.18 2.07 -5.23
N ASN A 197 -23.87 1.90 -5.46
CA ASN A 197 -23.12 0.70 -5.07
C ASN A 197 -23.18 0.49 -3.53
N ALA A 198 -23.04 1.56 -2.75
CA ALA A 198 -23.10 1.50 -1.29
C ALA A 198 -24.49 1.22 -0.71
N ARG A 199 -25.57 1.37 -1.47
CA ARG A 199 -26.96 1.24 -0.99
C ARG A 199 -27.27 -0.13 -0.39
N GLY A 200 -26.65 -1.18 -0.92
CA GLY A 200 -26.86 -2.57 -0.48
C GLY A 200 -26.00 -3.00 0.71
N MET A 201 -25.05 -2.18 1.16
CA MET A 201 -23.97 -2.58 2.06
C MET A 201 -24.25 -2.33 3.55
N GLY A 202 -25.35 -1.66 3.88
CA GLY A 202 -25.73 -1.38 5.27
C GLY A 202 -26.47 -0.06 5.44
N LEU A 203 -27.03 0.15 6.63
CA LEU A 203 -27.68 1.41 6.98
C LEU A 203 -26.64 2.55 7.03
N GLY A 204 -26.91 3.64 6.30
CA GLY A 204 -26.03 4.82 6.28
C GLY A 204 -24.83 4.73 5.34
N MET A 205 -24.62 3.59 4.65
CA MET A 205 -23.45 3.40 3.79
C MET A 205 -23.35 4.42 2.64
N PRO A 206 -24.44 4.78 1.92
CA PRO A 206 -24.38 5.85 0.93
C PRO A 206 -23.89 7.18 1.51
N GLN A 207 -24.28 7.54 2.73
CA GLN A 207 -23.82 8.76 3.41
C GLN A 207 -22.34 8.65 3.80
N ASN A 208 -21.92 7.49 4.31
CA ASN A 208 -20.53 7.26 4.71
C ASN A 208 -19.57 7.37 3.51
N VAL A 209 -19.89 6.72 2.38
CA VAL A 209 -19.01 6.75 1.19
C VAL A 209 -18.95 8.12 0.53
N MET A 210 -20.02 8.92 0.64
CA MET A 210 -20.08 10.29 0.12
C MET A 210 -19.55 11.34 1.11
N SER A 211 -19.20 10.96 2.34
CA SER A 211 -18.60 11.87 3.31
C SER A 211 -17.08 11.95 3.16
N GLY A 212 -16.48 13.07 3.54
CA GLY A 212 -15.02 13.25 3.66
C GLY A 212 -14.65 13.91 4.99
N PHE A 213 -13.40 13.82 5.39
CA PHE A 213 -12.91 14.42 6.63
C PHE A 213 -12.73 15.93 6.46
N LYS A 214 -13.22 16.72 7.42
CA LYS A 214 -12.79 18.11 7.55
C LYS A 214 -11.29 18.20 7.88
N PRO A 215 -10.58 19.26 7.44
CA PRO A 215 -9.13 19.39 7.66
C PRO A 215 -8.68 19.24 9.12
N ASP A 216 -9.48 19.71 10.08
CA ASP A 216 -9.17 19.63 11.51
C ASP A 216 -9.29 18.21 12.09
N SER A 217 -10.01 17.30 11.43
CA SER A 217 -10.11 15.89 11.82
C SER A 217 -8.88 15.08 11.37
N VAL A 218 -8.17 15.57 10.34
CA VAL A 218 -6.96 14.96 9.79
C VAL A 218 -5.74 15.89 9.88
N PRO A 219 -5.36 16.35 11.09
CA PRO A 219 -4.39 17.43 11.25
C PRO A 219 -2.98 17.10 10.74
N VAL A 220 -2.55 15.83 10.78
CA VAL A 220 -1.23 15.43 10.24
C VAL A 220 -1.23 15.56 8.73
N TYR A 221 -2.29 15.09 8.05
CA TYR A 221 -2.41 15.20 6.60
C TYR A 221 -2.57 16.66 6.15
N THR A 222 -3.37 17.44 6.87
CA THR A 222 -3.50 18.89 6.65
C THR A 222 -2.15 19.60 6.80
N ALA A 223 -1.40 19.31 7.87
CA ALA A 223 -0.07 19.90 8.08
C ALA A 223 0.93 19.51 6.97
N LEU A 224 0.92 18.25 6.52
CA LEU A 224 1.76 17.81 5.41
C LEU A 224 1.42 18.52 4.09
N ALA A 225 0.13 18.70 3.78
CA ALA A 225 -0.31 19.44 2.60
C ALA A 225 0.04 20.93 2.65
N ASP A 226 0.06 21.52 3.85
CA ASP A 226 0.44 22.91 4.04
C ASP A 226 1.96 23.14 4.05
N GLU A 227 2.72 22.18 4.53
CA GLU A 227 4.18 22.30 4.64
C GLU A 227 4.93 21.79 3.42
N PHE A 228 4.33 20.95 2.58
CA PHE A 228 5.00 20.34 1.42
C PHE A 228 4.12 20.37 0.16
N ALA A 229 4.20 19.32 -0.67
CA ALA A 229 3.40 19.18 -1.87
C ALA A 229 2.33 18.10 -1.71
N VAL A 230 1.16 18.38 -2.27
CA VAL A 230 0.09 17.41 -2.53
C VAL A 230 -0.10 17.27 -4.04
N PHE A 231 -0.35 16.05 -4.51
CA PHE A 231 -0.84 15.82 -5.86
C PHE A 231 -2.37 15.80 -5.84
N ASP A 232 -3.01 16.68 -6.61
CA ASP A 232 -4.47 16.72 -6.74
C ASP A 232 -4.97 15.95 -7.96
N ARG A 233 -4.07 15.28 -8.69
CA ARG A 233 -4.38 14.42 -9.85
C ARG A 233 -3.53 13.14 -9.87
N TRP A 234 -3.45 12.45 -8.72
CA TRP A 234 -2.83 11.13 -8.60
C TRP A 234 -3.87 10.02 -8.52
N PHE A 235 -3.83 9.07 -9.45
CA PHE A 235 -4.86 8.03 -9.58
C PHE A 235 -4.33 6.65 -9.16
N ALA A 236 -5.21 5.82 -8.62
CA ALA A 236 -4.95 4.38 -8.52
C ALA A 236 -4.62 3.84 -9.92
N SER A 237 -3.63 2.95 -10.02
CA SER A 237 -3.14 2.48 -11.32
C SER A 237 -4.18 1.70 -12.10
N VAL A 238 -5.09 1.04 -11.38
CA VAL A 238 -6.14 0.19 -11.91
C VAL A 238 -7.40 0.28 -11.06
N PRO A 239 -8.61 0.17 -11.64
CA PRO A 239 -9.88 0.24 -10.92
C PRO A 239 -10.20 -1.11 -10.23
N THR A 240 -9.41 -1.49 -9.24
CA THR A 240 -9.50 -2.77 -8.52
C THR A 240 -8.88 -2.65 -7.13
N SER A 241 -9.07 -3.67 -6.31
CA SER A 241 -8.58 -3.82 -4.94
C SER A 241 -7.07 -3.61 -4.74
N THR A 242 -6.69 -3.59 -3.47
CA THR A 242 -5.36 -3.38 -2.89
C THR A 242 -4.19 -4.10 -3.59
N GLN A 243 -4.22 -5.43 -3.72
CA GLN A 243 -3.05 -6.19 -4.18
C GLN A 243 -2.58 -5.77 -5.58
N PRO A 244 -3.45 -5.72 -6.61
CA PRO A 244 -3.05 -5.18 -7.91
C PRO A 244 -2.41 -3.79 -7.83
N ASN A 245 -3.02 -2.83 -7.12
CA ASN A 245 -2.49 -1.46 -7.06
C ASN A 245 -1.13 -1.39 -6.34
N ARG A 246 -0.96 -2.12 -5.23
CA ARG A 246 0.34 -2.27 -4.56
C ARG A 246 1.41 -2.89 -5.47
N LEU A 247 1.02 -3.83 -6.36
CA LEU A 247 1.95 -4.37 -7.35
C LEU A 247 2.38 -3.31 -8.38
N TYR A 248 1.50 -2.41 -8.81
CA TYR A 248 1.89 -1.33 -9.72
C TYR A 248 2.95 -0.39 -9.12
N VAL A 249 2.90 -0.12 -7.80
CA VAL A 249 3.88 0.75 -7.10
C VAL A 249 5.34 0.30 -7.33
N HIS A 250 5.60 -1.01 -7.40
CA HIS A 250 6.97 -1.52 -7.49
C HIS A 250 7.29 -2.26 -8.79
N SER A 251 6.30 -2.63 -9.60
CA SER A 251 6.52 -3.33 -10.87
C SER A 251 5.83 -2.72 -12.09
N ALA A 252 5.05 -1.65 -11.93
CA ALA A 252 4.29 -1.01 -13.03
C ALA A 252 3.34 -1.97 -13.78
N THR A 253 2.94 -3.06 -13.13
CA THR A 253 1.94 -4.04 -13.57
C THR A 253 1.51 -4.92 -12.40
N SER A 254 0.26 -5.37 -12.42
CA SER A 254 -0.28 -6.43 -11.54
C SER A 254 -0.16 -7.83 -12.16
N HIS A 255 0.46 -7.96 -13.34
CA HIS A 255 0.61 -9.22 -14.07
C HIS A 255 -0.74 -9.91 -14.38
N GLY A 256 -1.72 -9.11 -14.82
CA GLY A 256 -3.06 -9.61 -15.15
C GLY A 256 -4.02 -9.70 -13.96
N LEU A 257 -3.59 -9.38 -12.74
CA LEU A 257 -4.42 -9.50 -11.56
C LEU A 257 -5.43 -8.34 -11.42
N THR A 258 -6.68 -8.68 -11.11
CA THR A 258 -7.81 -7.75 -10.89
C THR A 258 -8.56 -8.03 -9.57
N PHE A 259 -7.93 -8.72 -8.62
CA PHE A 259 -8.51 -9.05 -7.31
C PHE A 259 -7.39 -9.43 -6.33
N ASN A 260 -7.72 -9.57 -5.05
CA ASN A 260 -6.79 -10.06 -4.02
C ASN A 260 -6.60 -11.59 -4.13
N ALA A 261 -5.59 -12.05 -4.86
CA ALA A 261 -5.37 -13.48 -5.10
C ALA A 261 -4.66 -14.17 -3.94
N ARG A 262 -5.30 -15.15 -3.28
CA ARG A 262 -4.65 -15.96 -2.23
C ARG A 262 -3.73 -17.06 -2.77
N LYS A 263 -4.09 -17.70 -3.90
CA LYS A 263 -3.37 -18.88 -4.44
C LYS A 263 -2.04 -18.51 -5.10
N ASP A 264 -1.99 -17.37 -5.79
CA ASP A 264 -0.77 -16.89 -6.47
C ASP A 264 0.29 -16.37 -5.49
N LEU A 265 -0.09 -16.11 -4.22
CA LEU A 265 0.87 -15.80 -3.15
C LEU A 265 1.87 -16.93 -2.93
N ILE A 266 1.48 -18.19 -3.17
CA ILE A 266 2.35 -19.33 -2.98
C ILE A 266 3.47 -19.32 -4.03
N HIS A 267 3.13 -19.07 -5.29
CA HIS A 267 4.10 -19.02 -6.39
C HIS A 267 4.90 -17.71 -6.40
N GLY A 268 4.27 -16.62 -5.99
CA GLY A 268 4.77 -15.27 -6.15
C GLY A 268 4.64 -14.78 -7.60
N PHE A 269 4.75 -13.48 -7.77
CA PHE A 269 4.58 -12.77 -9.02
C PHE A 269 5.94 -12.60 -9.75
N PRO A 270 6.05 -12.98 -11.05
CA PRO A 270 7.33 -13.08 -11.75
C PRO A 270 7.82 -11.75 -12.35
N GLN A 271 6.99 -10.69 -12.35
CA GLN A 271 7.35 -9.43 -12.99
C GLN A 271 8.59 -8.78 -12.37
N LYS A 272 9.38 -8.11 -13.22
CA LYS A 272 10.55 -7.35 -12.79
C LYS A 272 10.11 -6.16 -11.94
N THR A 273 10.87 -5.89 -10.88
CA THR A 273 10.58 -4.80 -9.96
C THR A 273 11.59 -3.65 -10.05
N ILE A 274 11.26 -2.53 -9.42
CA ILE A 274 12.21 -1.45 -9.18
C ILE A 274 13.40 -1.92 -8.31
N PHE A 275 13.18 -2.86 -7.38
CA PHE A 275 14.24 -3.45 -6.56
C PHE A 275 15.28 -4.19 -7.40
N ASP A 276 14.83 -4.94 -8.41
CA ASP A 276 15.72 -5.60 -9.38
C ASP A 276 16.54 -4.55 -10.16
N SER A 277 15.90 -3.46 -10.59
CA SER A 277 16.60 -2.37 -11.28
C SER A 277 17.64 -1.67 -10.39
N LEU A 278 17.38 -1.53 -9.09
CA LEU A 278 18.35 -0.96 -8.14
C LEU A 278 19.54 -1.89 -7.94
N ASP A 279 19.32 -3.19 -7.71
CA ASP A 279 20.38 -4.19 -7.51
C ASP A 279 21.28 -4.33 -8.75
N GLU A 280 20.68 -4.32 -9.96
CA GLU A 280 21.40 -4.33 -11.23
C GLU A 280 22.35 -3.13 -11.39
N ASN A 281 21.98 -1.97 -10.83
CA ASN A 281 22.78 -0.74 -10.83
C ASN A 281 23.64 -0.59 -9.56
N GLY A 282 23.66 -1.60 -8.68
CA GLY A 282 24.46 -1.59 -7.46
C GLY A 282 24.00 -0.60 -6.39
N LEU A 283 22.72 -0.23 -6.41
CA LEU A 283 22.06 0.60 -5.40
C LEU A 283 21.34 -0.28 -4.37
N SER A 284 21.17 0.23 -3.16
CA SER A 284 20.52 -0.51 -2.07
C SER A 284 19.03 -0.22 -1.98
N PHE A 285 18.28 -1.21 -1.51
CA PHE A 285 16.90 -1.03 -1.08
C PHE A 285 16.71 -1.63 0.31
N GLY A 286 15.60 -1.35 0.96
CA GLY A 286 15.26 -2.00 2.23
C GLY A 286 13.78 -1.89 2.54
N ILE A 287 13.24 -2.93 3.15
CA ILE A 287 11.82 -3.10 3.43
C ILE A 287 11.65 -3.12 4.95
N TYR A 288 11.01 -2.09 5.48
CA TYR A 288 10.77 -1.91 6.91
C TYR A 288 9.31 -2.23 7.22
N TYR A 289 9.08 -3.38 7.82
CA TYR A 289 7.74 -3.94 7.95
C TYR A 289 7.31 -4.09 9.41
N GLN A 290 6.00 -4.03 9.65
CA GLN A 290 5.38 -4.28 10.95
C GLN A 290 4.58 -5.59 10.98
N ASN A 291 4.03 -6.01 9.83
CA ASN A 291 3.41 -7.33 9.60
C ASN A 291 4.14 -8.08 8.48
N ILE A 292 3.56 -9.15 7.93
CA ILE A 292 4.20 -9.88 6.81
C ILE A 292 4.37 -8.92 5.63
N PRO A 293 5.59 -8.73 5.09
CA PRO A 293 5.80 -7.80 3.99
C PRO A 293 5.03 -8.21 2.73
N ALA A 294 4.15 -7.34 2.23
CA ALA A 294 3.45 -7.50 0.95
C ALA A 294 4.44 -7.54 -0.23
N THR A 295 5.60 -6.88 -0.11
CA THR A 295 6.69 -7.00 -1.08
C THR A 295 7.22 -8.43 -1.27
N LEU A 296 6.99 -9.36 -0.32
CA LEU A 296 7.28 -10.78 -0.53
C LEU A 296 6.38 -11.42 -1.59
N PHE A 297 5.37 -10.74 -2.12
CA PHE A 297 4.58 -11.25 -3.23
C PHE A 297 5.41 -11.36 -4.52
N TYR A 298 6.48 -10.59 -4.67
CA TYR A 298 7.39 -10.72 -5.80
C TYR A 298 8.33 -11.92 -5.66
N GLN A 299 8.41 -12.76 -6.69
CA GLN A 299 9.35 -13.89 -6.73
C GLN A 299 10.80 -13.44 -6.56
N SER A 300 11.17 -12.30 -7.17
CA SER A 300 12.55 -11.81 -7.13
C SER A 300 13.01 -11.48 -5.71
N LEU A 301 12.11 -10.99 -4.85
CA LEU A 301 12.40 -10.62 -3.46
C LEU A 301 12.46 -11.81 -2.49
N ARG A 302 12.01 -13.00 -2.90
CA ARG A 302 12.13 -14.25 -2.10
C ARG A 302 13.50 -14.91 -2.20
N ARG A 303 14.42 -14.37 -3.01
CA ARG A 303 15.76 -14.92 -3.19
C ARG A 303 16.59 -14.72 -1.93
N LEU A 304 17.39 -15.73 -1.55
CA LEU A 304 18.23 -15.71 -0.33
C LEU A 304 19.13 -14.46 -0.21
N LYS A 305 19.60 -13.92 -1.35
CA LYS A 305 20.44 -12.71 -1.38
C LYS A 305 19.74 -11.45 -0.82
N HIS A 306 18.41 -11.41 -0.81
CA HIS A 306 17.62 -10.26 -0.35
C HIS A 306 17.11 -10.40 1.08
N LEU A 307 17.35 -11.54 1.76
CA LEU A 307 16.88 -11.76 3.14
C LEU A 307 17.35 -10.66 4.11
N VAL A 308 18.54 -10.11 3.87
CA VAL A 308 19.14 -9.05 4.69
C VAL A 308 18.56 -7.66 4.42
N GLU A 309 17.73 -7.49 3.38
CA GLU A 309 17.07 -6.22 3.05
C GLU A 309 15.72 -6.05 3.76
N PHE A 310 15.26 -7.09 4.47
CA PHE A 310 14.02 -7.07 5.25
C PHE A 310 14.31 -6.74 6.72
N HIS A 311 13.60 -5.76 7.25
CA HIS A 311 13.88 -5.17 8.54
C HIS A 311 12.61 -4.97 9.36
N GLN A 312 12.64 -5.38 10.63
CA GLN A 312 11.60 -5.01 11.60
C GLN A 312 11.57 -3.50 11.77
N TYR A 313 10.42 -2.89 11.46
CA TYR A 313 10.24 -1.43 11.47
C TYR A 313 10.63 -0.81 12.81
N SER A 314 10.07 -1.32 13.91
CA SER A 314 10.24 -0.79 15.27
C SER A 314 11.71 -0.73 15.73
N LEU A 315 12.54 -1.67 15.27
CA LEU A 315 13.94 -1.81 15.68
C LEU A 315 14.90 -1.10 14.75
N LYS A 316 14.74 -1.30 13.44
CA LYS A 316 15.77 -0.97 12.46
C LYS A 316 15.50 0.35 11.75
N PHE A 317 14.25 0.76 11.52
CA PHE A 317 13.96 1.98 10.77
C PHE A 317 14.52 3.22 11.47
N LYS A 318 14.13 3.45 12.73
CA LYS A 318 14.64 4.57 13.56
C LYS A 318 16.16 4.52 13.73
N LEU A 319 16.72 3.31 13.86
CA LEU A 319 18.17 3.13 14.01
C LEU A 319 18.94 3.49 12.74
N HIS A 320 18.45 3.04 11.57
CA HIS A 320 19.05 3.31 10.27
C HIS A 320 18.93 4.80 9.93
N ALA A 321 17.75 5.40 10.15
CA ALA A 321 17.54 6.84 10.01
C ALA A 321 18.51 7.63 10.90
N LYS A 322 18.53 7.38 12.22
CA LYS A 322 19.42 8.08 13.16
C LYS A 322 20.90 8.00 12.79
N ARG A 323 21.34 6.89 12.18
CA ARG A 323 22.73 6.65 11.78
C ARG A 323 23.07 7.16 10.38
N GLY A 324 22.10 7.69 9.63
CA GLY A 324 22.30 8.06 8.23
C GLY A 324 22.61 6.85 7.34
N LYS A 325 21.92 5.73 7.58
CA LYS A 325 22.12 4.44 6.90
C LYS A 325 20.86 3.93 6.20
N LEU A 326 19.86 4.77 5.95
CA LEU A 326 18.74 4.36 5.12
C LEU A 326 19.23 4.04 3.69
N PRO A 327 18.67 3.00 3.04
CA PRO A 327 19.05 2.61 1.69
C PRO A 327 18.64 3.67 0.66
N ASN A 328 19.02 3.47 -0.61
CA ASN A 328 18.58 4.37 -1.68
C ASN A 328 17.06 4.34 -1.88
N TYR A 329 16.45 3.17 -1.70
CA TYR A 329 15.00 3.00 -1.79
C TYR A 329 14.46 2.25 -0.57
N ALA A 330 13.75 2.94 0.30
CA ALA A 330 13.16 2.37 1.51
C ALA A 330 11.64 2.25 1.36
N VAL A 331 11.09 1.07 1.60
CA VAL A 331 9.64 0.86 1.68
C VAL A 331 9.27 0.67 3.13
N ILE A 332 8.27 1.42 3.60
CA ILE A 332 7.72 1.24 4.95
C ILE A 332 6.34 0.61 4.80
N GLU A 333 6.17 -0.55 5.43
CA GLU A 333 4.91 -1.28 5.42
C GLU A 333 4.22 -1.18 6.80
N GLN A 334 2.91 -0.95 6.74
CA GLN A 334 2.04 -0.72 7.88
C GLN A 334 1.75 -2.03 8.64
N ARG A 335 0.97 -1.89 9.70
CA ARG A 335 0.21 -3.00 10.28
C ARG A 335 -1.13 -3.07 9.59
N TYR A 336 -1.30 -4.10 8.78
CA TYR A 336 -2.52 -4.43 8.07
C TYR A 336 -3.51 -5.20 8.94
N PHE A 337 -3.02 -6.02 9.87
CA PHE A 337 -3.88 -6.85 10.71
C PHE A 337 -4.31 -6.10 11.97
N ASP A 338 -5.62 -5.96 12.16
CA ASP A 338 -6.17 -5.37 13.38
C ASP A 338 -6.32 -6.42 14.49
N CYS A 339 -5.50 -6.29 15.51
CA CYS A 339 -5.49 -7.15 16.68
C CYS A 339 -5.51 -6.27 17.94
N GLU A 340 -6.24 -6.66 18.99
CA GLU A 340 -6.37 -5.86 20.23
C GLU A 340 -5.02 -5.36 20.79
N MET A 341 -3.99 -6.21 20.79
CA MET A 341 -2.66 -5.87 21.30
C MET A 341 -1.81 -5.05 20.32
N SER A 342 -2.16 -5.06 19.03
CA SER A 342 -1.41 -4.38 17.98
C SER A 342 -2.35 -3.89 16.87
N PRO A 343 -3.15 -2.84 17.13
CA PRO A 343 -4.17 -2.41 16.18
C PRO A 343 -3.57 -1.94 14.86
N ALA A 344 -4.31 -2.07 13.77
CA ALA A 344 -3.88 -1.63 12.46
C ALA A 344 -3.62 -0.10 12.40
N ASN A 345 -2.82 0.34 11.44
CA ASN A 345 -2.40 1.73 11.28
C ASN A 345 -2.20 2.15 9.82
N ASP A 346 -3.01 1.58 8.94
CA ASP A 346 -2.94 1.72 7.47
C ASP A 346 -4.05 2.60 6.88
N ASP A 347 -5.00 3.05 7.71
CA ASP A 347 -6.24 3.77 7.34
C ASP A 347 -7.31 2.94 6.61
N HIS A 348 -7.18 1.61 6.46
CA HIS A 348 -8.24 0.78 5.88
C HIS A 348 -9.53 0.84 6.72
N PRO A 349 -10.78 0.81 6.20
CA PRO A 349 -11.96 0.56 7.03
C PRO A 349 -12.00 -0.89 7.56
N SER A 350 -12.22 -1.19 8.82
CA SER A 350 -12.70 -0.34 9.91
C SER A 350 -11.59 0.03 10.89
N HIS A 351 -10.43 0.44 10.38
CA HIS A 351 -9.31 0.92 11.18
C HIS A 351 -9.41 2.42 11.46
N ASP A 352 -8.95 2.81 12.65
CA ASP A 352 -8.99 4.21 13.12
C ASP A 352 -7.94 5.07 12.39
N VAL A 353 -8.40 6.05 11.62
CA VAL A 353 -7.56 7.01 10.88
C VAL A 353 -6.61 7.80 11.79
N ALA A 354 -6.94 7.99 13.07
CA ALA A 354 -6.03 8.62 14.02
C ALA A 354 -4.75 7.77 14.25
N ARG A 355 -4.82 6.44 14.09
CA ARG A 355 -3.67 5.55 14.19
C ARG A 355 -2.78 5.64 12.95
N GLY A 356 -3.36 5.71 11.75
CA GLY A 356 -2.58 5.93 10.53
C GLY A 356 -1.90 7.29 10.52
N GLN A 357 -2.59 8.35 10.94
CA GLN A 357 -1.96 9.66 11.12
C GLN A 357 -0.80 9.64 12.11
N ARG A 358 -0.93 8.93 13.24
CA ARG A 358 0.18 8.76 14.20
C ARG A 358 1.36 8.02 13.58
N PHE A 359 1.09 6.99 12.79
CA PHE A 359 2.12 6.23 12.09
C PHE A 359 2.85 7.10 11.05
N VAL A 360 2.11 7.82 10.20
CA VAL A 360 2.69 8.74 9.20
C VAL A 360 3.52 9.84 9.88
N LYS A 361 3.02 10.41 10.97
CA LYS A 361 3.76 11.38 11.79
C LYS A 361 5.08 10.79 12.31
N GLU A 362 5.07 9.55 12.79
CA GLU A 362 6.29 8.89 13.27
C GLU A 362 7.30 8.67 12.14
N VAL A 363 6.85 8.23 10.96
CA VAL A 363 7.72 8.08 9.79
C VAL A 363 8.35 9.42 9.43
N TYR A 364 7.53 10.47 9.32
CA TYR A 364 7.99 11.82 9.03
C TYR A 364 9.03 12.32 10.04
N GLU A 365 8.73 12.30 11.34
CA GLU A 365 9.64 12.80 12.38
C GLU A 365 10.95 11.99 12.42
N THR A 366 10.88 10.68 12.14
CA THR A 366 12.07 9.84 12.05
C THR A 366 12.97 10.25 10.90
N LEU A 367 12.41 10.56 9.73
CA LEU A 367 13.16 11.03 8.57
C LEU A 367 13.67 12.46 8.77
N ARG A 368 12.84 13.34 9.34
CA ARG A 368 13.19 14.73 9.63
C ARG A 368 14.38 14.84 10.59
N ALA A 369 14.45 13.95 11.58
CA ALA A 369 15.56 13.88 12.53
C ALA A 369 16.83 13.19 11.97
N SER A 370 16.76 12.62 10.76
CA SER A 370 17.89 11.93 10.15
C SER A 370 18.93 12.91 9.62
N PRO A 371 20.25 12.60 9.74
CA PRO A 371 21.28 13.35 9.02
C PRO A 371 21.14 13.24 7.48
N GLN A 372 20.33 12.31 6.97
CA GLN A 372 19.99 12.20 5.54
C GLN A 372 18.78 13.05 5.11
N TRP A 373 18.18 13.85 6.00
CA TRP A 373 16.94 14.61 5.69
C TRP A 373 17.04 15.42 4.39
N ASN A 374 18.15 16.14 4.20
CA ASN A 374 18.40 16.96 3.00
C ASN A 374 18.62 16.14 1.72
N GLU A 375 18.75 14.83 1.81
CA GLU A 375 18.90 13.90 0.68
C GLU A 375 17.69 12.96 0.55
N THR A 376 16.63 13.20 1.34
CA THR A 376 15.46 12.31 1.45
C THR A 376 14.25 12.90 0.73
N ALA A 377 13.53 12.05 0.00
CA ALA A 377 12.17 12.29 -0.43
C ALA A 377 11.25 11.20 0.14
N LEU A 378 10.20 11.61 0.86
CA LEU A 378 9.12 10.74 1.29
C LEU A 378 7.94 10.90 0.33
N ILE A 379 7.50 9.78 -0.23
CA ILE A 379 6.28 9.65 -1.02
C ILE A 379 5.28 8.89 -0.15
N LEU A 380 4.20 9.58 0.21
CA LEU A 380 3.06 8.99 0.92
C LEU A 380 1.90 8.94 -0.06
N THR A 381 1.38 7.76 -0.37
CA THR A 381 0.22 7.54 -1.26
C THR A 381 -0.73 6.55 -0.61
N TYR A 382 -1.89 6.34 -1.22
CA TYR A 382 -2.76 5.19 -0.96
C TYR A 382 -2.69 4.22 -2.14
N ASP A 383 -3.14 2.99 -1.94
CA ASP A 383 -3.26 1.95 -2.95
C ASP A 383 -4.49 2.14 -3.85
N GLU A 384 -5.67 2.32 -3.27
CA GLU A 384 -6.92 2.60 -3.97
C GLU A 384 -7.88 3.39 -3.04
N HIS A 385 -9.11 3.65 -3.49
CA HIS A 385 -10.00 4.63 -2.87
C HIS A 385 -10.94 4.05 -1.81
N GLY A 386 -11.00 2.73 -1.63
CA GLY A 386 -11.76 2.06 -0.60
C GLY A 386 -13.28 2.17 -0.78
N GLY A 387 -13.75 2.40 -2.00
CA GLY A 387 -15.16 2.67 -2.30
C GLY A 387 -15.64 4.07 -1.88
N PHE A 388 -14.78 4.92 -1.31
CA PHE A 388 -15.13 6.31 -0.98
C PHE A 388 -15.18 7.20 -2.21
N TYR A 389 -16.12 8.13 -2.23
CA TYR A 389 -16.38 9.02 -3.36
C TYR A 389 -15.18 9.89 -3.70
N ASP A 390 -14.96 10.11 -5.00
CA ASP A 390 -14.14 11.19 -5.53
C ASP A 390 -14.83 11.79 -6.76
N HIS A 391 -14.81 13.11 -6.85
CA HIS A 391 -15.52 13.85 -7.89
C HIS A 391 -14.75 13.92 -9.20
N VAL A 392 -13.43 13.66 -9.21
CA VAL A 392 -12.61 13.84 -10.40
C VAL A 392 -12.75 12.62 -11.32
N PRO A 393 -13.15 12.82 -12.59
CA PRO A 393 -13.22 11.74 -13.55
C PRO A 393 -11.89 11.01 -13.72
N THR A 394 -11.93 9.68 -13.62
CA THR A 394 -10.75 8.85 -13.85
C THR A 394 -10.30 8.88 -15.32
N PRO A 395 -8.98 8.87 -15.61
CA PRO A 395 -8.45 8.76 -16.95
C PRO A 395 -8.80 7.41 -17.63
N VAL A 396 -9.51 7.51 -18.75
CA VAL A 396 -9.94 6.36 -19.59
C VAL A 396 -9.39 6.42 -21.03
N ILE A 397 -8.60 7.45 -21.37
CA ILE A 397 -8.02 7.64 -22.71
C ILE A 397 -6.50 7.55 -22.65
N GLY A 398 -5.91 6.79 -23.58
CA GLY A 398 -4.47 6.79 -23.83
C GLY A 398 -3.64 6.14 -22.73
N VAL A 399 -4.28 5.41 -21.81
CA VAL A 399 -3.67 4.64 -20.74
C VAL A 399 -3.17 3.31 -21.35
N PRO A 400 -1.85 3.06 -21.46
CA PRO A 400 -1.35 1.90 -22.19
C PRO A 400 -1.45 0.60 -21.40
N GLN A 401 -1.89 -0.50 -22.00
CA GLN A 401 -1.74 -1.82 -21.36
C GLN A 401 -0.25 -2.08 -21.03
N PRO A 402 0.09 -2.48 -19.79
CA PRO A 402 1.48 -2.49 -19.33
C PRO A 402 2.36 -3.53 -20.04
N ASP A 403 1.88 -4.78 -20.10
CA ASP A 403 2.69 -5.96 -20.44
C ASP A 403 2.00 -6.92 -21.43
N GLY A 404 0.83 -6.55 -21.96
CA GLY A 404 0.07 -7.37 -22.91
C GLY A 404 -0.78 -8.48 -22.28
N ILE A 405 -0.83 -8.55 -20.94
CA ILE A 405 -1.66 -9.52 -20.22
C ILE A 405 -3.05 -8.93 -20.00
N VAL A 406 -4.08 -9.74 -20.25
CA VAL A 406 -5.48 -9.38 -20.02
C VAL A 406 -5.94 -10.02 -18.72
N GLY A 407 -6.83 -9.34 -18.02
CA GLY A 407 -7.43 -9.84 -16.78
C GLY A 407 -8.27 -11.10 -17.01
N PRO A 408 -8.62 -11.80 -15.93
CA PRO A 408 -9.41 -13.01 -15.99
C PRO A 408 -10.89 -12.76 -16.36
N ASP A 409 -11.61 -13.85 -16.58
CA ASP A 409 -13.08 -13.88 -16.61
C ASP A 409 -13.66 -13.29 -15.30
N PRO A 410 -14.83 -12.62 -15.33
CA PRO A 410 -15.71 -12.39 -16.49
C PRO A 410 -15.40 -11.13 -17.29
N PHE A 411 -14.50 -10.28 -16.82
CA PHE A 411 -14.37 -8.92 -17.35
C PHE A 411 -13.31 -8.76 -18.44
N TYR A 412 -12.32 -9.66 -18.49
CA TYR A 412 -11.21 -9.60 -19.46
C TYR A 412 -10.60 -8.20 -19.57
N PHE A 413 -10.34 -7.59 -18.41
CA PHE A 413 -9.92 -6.20 -18.33
C PHE A 413 -8.54 -6.01 -18.98
N LYS A 414 -8.43 -5.05 -19.90
CA LYS A 414 -7.21 -4.83 -20.68
C LYS A 414 -6.16 -3.97 -19.98
N PHE A 415 -6.45 -3.45 -18.79
CA PHE A 415 -5.58 -2.50 -18.10
C PHE A 415 -5.33 -1.23 -18.93
N ASP A 416 -6.39 -0.72 -19.57
CA ASP A 416 -6.39 0.45 -20.47
C ASP A 416 -7.16 1.65 -19.91
N ARG A 417 -7.40 1.66 -18.59
CA ARG A 417 -7.91 2.80 -17.81
C ARG A 417 -7.35 2.76 -16.39
N LEU A 418 -7.36 3.90 -15.72
CA LEU A 418 -6.95 4.02 -14.31
C LEU A 418 -8.11 3.78 -13.34
N GLY A 419 -7.79 3.76 -12.05
CA GLY A 419 -8.75 3.78 -10.96
C GLY A 419 -9.07 5.20 -10.47
N VAL A 420 -9.70 5.29 -9.32
CA VAL A 420 -10.13 6.57 -8.72
C VAL A 420 -8.91 7.32 -8.16
N ARG A 421 -9.04 8.64 -8.01
CA ARG A 421 -8.01 9.50 -7.43
C ARG A 421 -7.77 9.16 -5.95
N VAL A 422 -6.51 9.14 -5.54
CA VAL A 422 -6.08 8.82 -4.18
C VAL A 422 -5.20 9.93 -3.58
N PRO A 423 -5.17 10.12 -2.25
CA PRO A 423 -4.29 11.10 -1.62
C PRO A 423 -2.84 10.77 -1.92
N THR A 424 -2.03 11.76 -2.32
CA THR A 424 -0.58 11.57 -2.50
C THR A 424 0.18 12.83 -2.13
N PHE A 425 1.25 12.67 -1.35
CA PHE A 425 2.10 13.74 -0.85
C PHE A 425 3.54 13.53 -1.30
N LEU A 426 4.23 14.64 -1.60
CA LEU A 426 5.67 14.66 -1.84
C LEU A 426 6.36 15.52 -0.78
N ILE A 427 7.11 14.86 0.10
CA ILE A 427 7.67 15.47 1.31
C ILE A 427 9.20 15.45 1.21
N SER A 428 9.80 16.63 1.16
CA SER A 428 11.26 16.80 1.12
C SER A 428 11.59 18.27 1.42
N PRO A 429 12.77 18.58 2.00
CA PRO A 429 13.18 19.97 2.16
C PRO A 429 13.42 20.69 0.82
N TRP A 430 13.41 19.97 -0.30
CA TRP A 430 13.51 20.52 -1.66
C TRP A 430 12.17 20.96 -2.25
N ILE A 431 11.07 20.85 -1.51
CA ILE A 431 9.71 21.21 -1.94
C ILE A 431 9.28 22.49 -1.24
N GLU A 432 8.72 23.44 -2.00
CA GLU A 432 8.16 24.68 -1.46
C GLU A 432 6.90 24.39 -0.62
N LYS A 433 6.64 25.21 0.40
CA LYS A 433 5.41 25.09 1.20
C LYS A 433 4.20 25.25 0.31
N ARG A 434 3.11 24.56 0.65
CA ARG A 434 1.82 24.67 -0.04
C ARG A 434 1.91 24.45 -1.55
N THR A 435 2.78 23.55 -2.00
CA THR A 435 2.85 23.20 -3.42
C THR A 435 1.66 22.31 -3.78
N VAL A 436 1.01 22.58 -4.92
CA VAL A 436 0.05 21.65 -5.53
C VAL A 436 0.62 21.16 -6.84
N ILE A 437 0.70 19.85 -6.98
CA ILE A 437 1.16 19.18 -8.19
C ILE A 437 -0.07 18.70 -8.96
N HIS A 438 -0.39 19.42 -10.02
CA HIS A 438 -1.48 19.11 -10.93
C HIS A 438 -1.13 17.97 -11.90
N ALA A 439 -1.81 17.90 -13.05
CA ALA A 439 -1.51 16.93 -14.10
C ALA A 439 -0.03 17.00 -14.56
N PRO A 440 0.58 15.86 -14.94
CA PRO A 440 1.96 15.85 -15.39
C PRO A 440 2.14 16.48 -16.77
N ASN A 441 3.35 16.98 -17.04
CA ASN A 441 3.78 17.48 -18.35
C ASN A 441 4.52 16.40 -19.15
N GLY A 442 3.84 15.30 -19.48
CA GLY A 442 4.40 14.19 -20.26
C GLY A 442 4.87 13.00 -19.41
N PRO A 443 5.44 11.95 -20.04
CA PRO A 443 6.06 11.93 -21.38
C PRO A 443 5.12 11.93 -22.60
N GLN A 444 3.82 11.73 -22.42
CA GLN A 444 2.80 11.88 -23.47
C GLN A 444 1.71 12.84 -23.00
N ASP A 445 0.92 13.41 -23.92
CA ASP A 445 -0.16 14.34 -23.57
C ASP A 445 -1.25 13.68 -22.72
N THR A 446 -1.36 12.35 -22.77
CA THR A 446 -2.31 11.57 -21.96
C THR A 446 -1.72 11.12 -20.63
N SER A 447 -0.41 11.32 -20.38
CA SER A 447 0.26 10.88 -19.15
C SER A 447 -0.46 11.38 -17.91
N GLN A 448 -0.49 10.55 -16.88
CA GLN A 448 -1.09 10.86 -15.58
C GLN A 448 -0.12 10.51 -14.47
N TYR A 449 -0.33 11.10 -13.29
CA TYR A 449 0.29 10.58 -12.08
C TYR A 449 -0.52 9.39 -11.57
N GLU A 450 0.14 8.25 -11.43
CA GLU A 450 -0.38 7.00 -10.85
C GLU A 450 0.77 6.21 -10.24
N HIS A 451 0.54 5.06 -9.59
CA HIS A 451 1.59 4.39 -8.82
C HIS A 451 2.89 4.09 -9.61
N SER A 452 2.82 3.83 -10.91
CA SER A 452 4.01 3.61 -11.76
C SER A 452 4.82 4.88 -12.02
N SER A 453 4.29 6.06 -11.66
CA SER A 453 5.03 7.33 -11.59
C SER A 453 6.16 7.28 -10.56
N ILE A 454 6.04 6.43 -9.52
CA ILE A 454 7.10 6.21 -8.53
C ILE A 454 8.33 5.54 -9.16
N PRO A 455 8.25 4.31 -9.73
CA PRO A 455 9.40 3.68 -10.37
C PRO A 455 9.91 4.49 -11.57
N ALA A 456 9.04 5.16 -12.33
CA ALA A 456 9.44 6.06 -13.42
C ALA A 456 10.32 7.22 -12.90
N THR A 457 9.91 7.85 -11.80
CA THR A 457 10.66 8.96 -11.17
C THR A 457 11.96 8.47 -10.54
N VAL A 458 11.96 7.32 -9.84
CA VAL A 458 13.18 6.74 -9.24
C VAL A 458 14.23 6.43 -10.30
N LYS A 459 13.83 5.89 -11.46
CA LYS A 459 14.74 5.66 -12.59
C LYS A 459 15.47 6.93 -13.02
N LYS A 460 14.75 8.04 -13.10
CA LYS A 460 15.32 9.36 -13.45
C LYS A 460 16.19 9.93 -12.34
N LEU A 461 15.71 9.92 -11.09
CA LEU A 461 16.45 10.47 -9.94
C LEU A 461 17.80 9.78 -9.75
N PHE A 462 17.81 8.45 -9.87
CA PHE A 462 18.98 7.63 -9.64
C PHE A 462 19.76 7.29 -10.90
N ASN A 463 19.38 7.82 -12.07
CA ASN A 463 20.08 7.57 -13.33
C ASN A 463 20.28 6.06 -13.60
N LEU A 464 19.21 5.28 -13.46
CA LEU A 464 19.27 3.82 -13.64
C LEU A 464 19.44 3.49 -15.13
N HIS A 465 20.32 2.53 -15.43
CA HIS A 465 20.59 2.12 -16.82
C HIS A 465 19.49 1.23 -17.42
N SER A 466 18.52 0.76 -16.63
CA SER A 466 17.49 -0.16 -17.11
C SER A 466 16.39 0.56 -17.90
N ASN A 467 15.91 -0.09 -18.97
CA ASN A 467 14.64 0.31 -19.62
C ASN A 467 13.51 0.35 -18.59
N PHE A 468 12.43 1.07 -18.90
CA PHE A 468 11.17 1.01 -18.16
C PHE A 468 10.73 -0.44 -17.89
N LEU A 469 10.08 -0.66 -16.74
CA LEU A 469 9.61 -1.97 -16.30
C LEU A 469 8.55 -2.50 -17.25
N THR A 470 7.64 -1.63 -17.68
CA THR A 470 6.53 -1.93 -18.59
C THR A 470 6.25 -0.72 -19.51
N LYS A 471 5.18 -0.78 -20.30
CA LYS A 471 4.69 0.41 -21.02
C LYS A 471 4.05 1.45 -20.09
N ARG A 472 3.64 1.05 -18.87
CA ARG A 472 2.96 1.92 -17.91
C ARG A 472 3.93 2.93 -17.30
N ASP A 473 5.07 2.51 -16.74
CA ASP A 473 6.05 3.46 -16.20
C ASP A 473 6.79 4.25 -17.30
N ALA A 474 6.83 3.74 -18.53
CA ALA A 474 7.28 4.52 -19.69
C ALA A 474 6.32 5.67 -20.08
N TRP A 475 5.04 5.54 -19.74
CA TRP A 475 3.98 6.52 -20.02
C TRP A 475 3.66 7.40 -18.82
N ALA A 476 3.89 6.92 -17.59
CA ALA A 476 3.56 7.61 -16.36
C ALA A 476 4.25 8.98 -16.24
N GLY A 477 3.53 9.95 -15.66
CA GLY A 477 4.11 11.23 -15.29
C GLY A 477 5.26 11.06 -14.31
N THR A 478 6.28 11.92 -14.41
CA THR A 478 7.37 11.93 -13.42
C THR A 478 7.44 13.28 -12.70
N PHE A 479 7.99 13.27 -11.49
CA PHE A 479 8.01 14.45 -10.61
C PHE A 479 9.42 14.81 -10.11
N GLU A 480 10.47 14.32 -10.79
CA GLU A 480 11.87 14.60 -10.47
C GLU A 480 12.24 16.09 -10.59
N ASN A 481 11.49 16.85 -11.40
CA ASN A 481 11.78 18.26 -11.63
C ASN A 481 11.40 19.15 -10.44
N TYR A 482 10.47 18.71 -9.58
CA TYR A 482 10.10 19.46 -8.38
C TYR A 482 11.27 19.61 -7.40
N PHE A 483 12.20 18.64 -7.38
CA PHE A 483 13.44 18.74 -6.56
C PHE A 483 14.49 19.69 -7.14
N LYS A 484 14.26 20.27 -8.31
CA LYS A 484 15.19 21.19 -8.99
C LYS A 484 14.71 22.65 -8.98
N ILE A 485 13.51 22.91 -8.47
CA ILE A 485 12.94 24.26 -8.38
C ILE A 485 13.76 25.09 -7.38
N LEU A 486 13.99 24.54 -6.19
CA LEU A 486 14.83 25.18 -5.19
C LEU A 486 16.32 24.97 -5.49
N LYS A 487 17.12 26.04 -5.27
CA LYS A 487 18.58 25.98 -5.39
C LYS A 487 19.26 25.32 -4.20
N THR A 488 18.62 25.39 -3.04
CA THR A 488 19.10 24.84 -1.75
C THR A 488 17.92 24.27 -0.98
N PRO A 489 18.11 23.21 -0.17
CA PRO A 489 17.04 22.67 0.65
C PRO A 489 16.59 23.73 1.67
N ARG A 490 15.29 23.73 1.99
CA ARG A 490 14.73 24.55 3.07
C ARG A 490 15.33 24.17 4.41
N THR A 491 15.47 25.16 5.29
CA THR A 491 16.07 25.01 6.63
C THR A 491 15.07 25.11 7.77
N ASP A 492 13.81 25.40 7.47
CA ASP A 492 12.74 25.57 8.47
C ASP A 492 12.33 24.27 9.14
N CYS A 493 12.52 23.12 8.45
CA CYS A 493 12.41 21.76 8.99
C CYS A 493 11.18 21.59 9.91
N PRO A 494 9.96 21.79 9.38
CA PRO A 494 8.76 21.98 10.20
C PRO A 494 8.48 20.75 11.08
N GLY A 495 7.99 20.97 12.30
CA GLY A 495 7.36 19.90 13.07
C GLY A 495 5.89 19.79 12.65
N ILE A 496 5.39 18.57 12.52
CA ILE A 496 3.96 18.32 12.21
C ILE A 496 3.25 17.62 13.36
#